data_AF-A0A0N1BLI7-F1
#
_entry.id   AF-A0A0N1BLI7-F1
#
_cell.length_a   1.000
_cell.length_b   1.000
_cell.length_c   1.000
_cell.angle_alpha   90.00
_cell.angle_beta   90.00
_cell.angle_gamma   90.00
#
_symmetry.space_group_name_H-M   'P 1'
#
loop_
_entity.id
_entity.type
_entity.pdbx_description
1 polymer ?
#
loop_
_entity_poly.entity_id
_entity_poly.type
_entity_poly.pdbx_seq_one_letter_code
_entity_poly.pdbx_strand_id
1 'polypeptide(L)'
;MTPRWIAALLAAPAIALVARVALTSAFWTSGVIKLLDYPGAVAEVAGLGVPLPAVTAGLVIAVQLLGSAAVILGRFVWLGAGALGVFTLAATLLAHGFWRAPTAEAARQTATFLEHIGLIGGLLLAAILAERRTPR
;
A
#
# COMPACT_ATOMS: atom_id res chain seq x y z
N MET A 1 31.01 2.59 7.17
CA MET A 1 30.48 3.48 8.21
C MET A 1 29.66 4.57 7.54
N THR A 2 28.42 4.80 7.98
CA THR A 2 27.56 5.85 7.42
C THR A 2 28.12 7.23 7.81
N PRO A 3 28.34 8.16 6.87
CA PRO A 3 28.77 9.53 7.19
C PRO A 3 27.87 10.18 8.24
N ARG A 4 28.45 10.96 9.17
CA ARG A 4 27.73 11.52 10.33
C ARG A 4 26.49 12.35 9.95
N TRP A 5 26.58 13.11 8.87
CA TRP A 5 25.46 13.92 8.38
C TRP A 5 24.32 13.07 7.80
N ILE A 6 24.63 11.95 7.13
CA ILE A 6 23.63 10.98 6.64
C ILE A 6 22.96 10.29 7.83
N ALA A 7 23.75 9.87 8.83
CA ALA A 7 23.20 9.26 10.03
C ALA A 7 22.25 10.19 10.79
N ALA A 8 22.60 11.48 10.91
CA ALA A 8 21.73 12.48 11.52
C ALA A 8 20.42 12.67 10.76
N LEU A 9 20.48 12.71 9.42
CA LEU A 9 19.30 12.81 8.57
C LEU A 9 18.39 11.58 8.71
N LEU A 10 18.94 10.37 8.65
CA LEU A 10 18.18 9.12 8.79
C LEU A 10 17.58 8.92 10.19
N ALA A 11 18.19 9.53 11.21
CA ALA A 11 17.68 9.52 12.58
C ALA A 11 16.57 10.56 12.84
N ALA A 12 16.38 11.54 11.96
CA ALA A 12 15.44 12.63 12.17
C ALA A 12 13.97 12.13 12.15
N PRO A 13 13.15 12.43 13.18
CA PRO A 13 11.75 12.01 13.21
C PRO A 13 10.93 12.50 12.02
N ALA A 14 11.22 13.71 11.54
CA ALA A 14 10.60 14.29 10.36
C ALA A 14 10.85 13.46 9.09
N ILE A 15 12.07 12.95 8.90
CA ILE A 15 12.41 12.09 7.75
C ILE A 15 11.67 10.75 7.84
N ALA A 16 11.57 10.18 9.05
CA ALA A 16 10.78 8.96 9.26
C ALA A 16 9.28 9.18 9.01
N LEU A 17 8.72 10.36 9.31
CA LEU A 17 7.34 10.70 8.97
C LEU A 17 7.15 10.83 7.45
N VAL A 18 8.01 11.61 6.79
CA VAL A 18 7.98 11.80 5.33
C VAL A 18 8.08 10.46 4.60
N ALA A 19 8.97 9.57 5.03
CA ALA A 19 9.12 8.24 4.45
C ALA A 19 7.83 7.40 4.58
N ARG A 20 7.14 7.46 5.73
CA ARG A 20 5.87 6.72 5.94
C ARG A 20 4.72 7.29 5.13
N VAL A 21 4.65 8.62 5.00
CA VAL A 21 3.66 9.30 4.15
C VAL A 21 3.89 8.96 2.68
N ALA A 22 5.15 8.99 2.23
CA ALA A 22 5.52 8.64 0.86
C ALA A 22 5.27 7.16 0.55
N LEU A 23 5.64 6.25 1.46
CA LEU A 23 5.41 4.81 1.31
C LEU A 23 3.92 4.46 1.19
N THR A 24 3.05 5.24 1.85
CA THR A 24 1.61 4.98 1.86
C THR A 24 0.81 5.83 0.87
N SER A 25 1.47 6.66 0.06
CA SER A 25 0.83 7.67 -0.79
C SER A 25 -0.16 7.09 -1.80
N ALA A 26 0.20 5.98 -2.45
CA ALA A 26 -0.67 5.29 -3.38
C ALA A 26 -2.00 4.86 -2.72
N PHE A 27 -1.97 4.45 -1.46
CA PHE A 27 -3.15 3.94 -0.76
C PHE A 27 -4.08 5.06 -0.32
N TRP A 28 -3.59 6.04 0.44
CA TRP A 28 -4.48 7.10 0.94
C TRP A 28 -4.98 8.00 -0.19
N THR A 29 -4.18 8.23 -1.24
CA THR A 29 -4.65 8.96 -2.42
C THR A 29 -5.77 8.20 -3.11
N SER A 30 -5.60 6.89 -3.35
CA SER A 30 -6.64 6.04 -3.93
C SER A 30 -7.90 5.99 -3.05
N GLY A 31 -7.73 5.84 -1.73
CA GLY A 31 -8.83 5.78 -0.78
C GLY A 31 -9.62 7.09 -0.71
N VAL A 32 -8.96 8.24 -0.75
CA VAL A 32 -9.63 9.56 -0.77
C VAL A 32 -10.42 9.73 -2.07
N ILE A 33 -9.81 9.41 -3.22
CA ILE A 33 -10.49 9.49 -4.52
C ILE A 33 -11.73 8.60 -4.53
N LYS A 34 -11.60 7.33 -4.11
CA LYS A 34 -12.70 6.36 -4.03
C LYS A 34 -13.77 6.76 -2.99
N LEU A 35 -13.40 7.47 -1.94
CA LEU A 35 -14.35 7.98 -0.94
C LEU A 35 -15.16 9.14 -1.50
N LEU A 36 -14.53 10.04 -2.25
CA LEU A 36 -15.19 11.18 -2.90
C LEU A 36 -16.07 10.75 -4.08
N ASP A 37 -15.68 9.69 -4.79
CA ASP A 37 -16.46 9.04 -5.84
C ASP A 37 -16.77 7.58 -5.49
N TYR A 38 -17.59 7.40 -4.46
CA TYR A 38 -18.01 6.06 -4.04
C TYR A 38 -18.75 5.29 -5.15
N PRO A 39 -19.67 5.89 -5.93
CA PRO A 39 -20.30 5.20 -7.06
C PRO A 39 -19.28 4.67 -8.08
N GLY A 40 -18.26 5.46 -8.42
CA GLY A 40 -17.16 5.01 -9.27
C GLY A 40 -16.38 3.84 -8.67
N ALA A 41 -16.11 3.89 -7.36
CA ALA A 41 -15.45 2.78 -6.65
C ALA A 41 -16.28 1.49 -6.68
N VAL A 42 -17.61 1.58 -6.53
CA VAL A 42 -18.52 0.43 -6.65
C VAL A 42 -18.50 -0.15 -8.06
N ALA A 43 -18.47 0.70 -9.10
CA ALA A 43 -18.40 0.26 -10.48
C ALA A 43 -17.08 -0.44 -10.82
N GLU A 44 -15.94 0.10 -10.34
CA GLU A 44 -14.61 -0.52 -10.48
C GLU A 44 -14.59 -1.94 -9.89
N VAL A 45 -15.09 -2.08 -8.67
CA VAL A 45 -15.15 -3.37 -7.97
C VAL A 45 -16.16 -4.33 -8.62
N ALA A 46 -17.29 -3.83 -9.12
CA ALA A 46 -18.27 -4.64 -9.84
C ALA A 46 -17.68 -5.25 -11.12
N GLY A 47 -16.78 -4.53 -11.80
CA GLY A 47 -16.04 -5.03 -12.96
C GLY A 47 -15.14 -6.24 -12.68
N LEU A 48 -14.80 -6.48 -11.40
CA LEU A 48 -14.02 -7.65 -10.96
C LEU A 48 -14.88 -8.90 -10.71
N GLY A 49 -16.21 -8.81 -10.82
CA GLY A 49 -17.12 -9.94 -10.63
C GLY A 49 -17.26 -10.43 -9.18
N VAL A 50 -16.92 -9.59 -8.19
CA VAL A 50 -17.04 -9.95 -6.77
C VAL A 50 -18.49 -9.86 -6.27
N PRO A 51 -18.90 -10.73 -5.32
CA PRO A 51 -20.18 -10.59 -4.66
C PRO A 51 -20.22 -9.30 -3.81
N LEU A 52 -21.38 -8.63 -3.77
CA LEU A 52 -21.61 -7.40 -3.01
C LEU A 52 -20.59 -6.26 -3.29
N PRO A 53 -20.55 -5.70 -4.52
CA PRO A 53 -19.56 -4.70 -4.91
C PRO A 53 -19.51 -3.46 -4.01
N ALA A 54 -20.67 -3.01 -3.52
CA ALA A 54 -20.76 -1.86 -2.61
C ALA A 54 -20.01 -2.11 -1.28
N VAL A 55 -20.27 -3.26 -0.65
CA VAL A 55 -19.62 -3.63 0.62
C VAL A 55 -18.11 -3.77 0.40
N THR A 56 -17.71 -4.43 -0.69
CA THR A 56 -16.30 -4.63 -1.03
C THR A 56 -15.59 -3.30 -1.29
N ALA A 57 -16.21 -2.37 -2.01
CA ALA A 57 -15.66 -1.02 -2.22
C ALA A 57 -15.47 -0.27 -0.89
N GLY A 58 -16.44 -0.37 0.03
CA GLY A 58 -16.33 0.20 1.37
C GLY A 58 -15.15 -0.38 2.17
N LEU A 59 -14.96 -1.70 2.11
CA LEU A 59 -13.83 -2.38 2.75
C LEU A 59 -12.48 -1.97 2.14
N VAL A 60 -12.39 -1.85 0.81
CA VAL A 60 -11.17 -1.38 0.12
C VAL A 60 -10.79 0.03 0.60
N ILE A 61 -11.76 0.96 0.60
CA ILE A 61 -11.53 2.34 1.08
C ILE A 61 -11.08 2.32 2.55
N ALA A 62 -11.76 1.54 3.40
CA ALA A 62 -11.41 1.44 4.81
C ALA A 62 -9.98 0.92 5.02
N VAL A 63 -9.59 -0.16 4.33
CA VAL A 63 -8.23 -0.71 4.40
C VAL A 63 -7.20 0.31 3.93
N GLN A 64 -7.45 1.00 2.81
CA GLN A 64 -6.54 2.00 2.26
C GLN A 64 -6.32 3.17 3.22
N LEU A 65 -7.40 3.74 3.77
CA LEU A 65 -7.33 4.92 4.64
C LEU A 65 -6.83 4.57 6.05
N LEU A 66 -7.43 3.57 6.70
CA LEU A 66 -7.07 3.18 8.06
C LEU A 66 -5.68 2.54 8.12
N GLY A 67 -5.33 1.72 7.12
CA GLY A 67 -4.00 1.13 7.01
C GLY A 67 -2.92 2.20 6.83
N SER A 68 -3.16 3.20 5.97
CA SER A 68 -2.23 4.31 5.79
C SER A 68 -2.09 5.14 7.07
N ALA A 69 -3.20 5.47 7.73
CA ALA A 69 -3.18 6.21 8.98
C ALA A 69 -2.39 5.48 10.08
N ALA A 70 -2.58 4.17 10.23
CA ALA A 70 -1.83 3.35 11.19
C ALA A 70 -0.31 3.42 10.95
N VAL A 71 0.12 3.29 9.69
CA VAL A 71 1.55 3.38 9.32
C VAL A 71 2.07 4.79 9.55
N ILE A 72 1.40 5.84 9.06
CA ILE A 72 1.82 7.25 9.18
C ILE A 72 1.95 7.67 10.65
N LEU A 73 0.95 7.33 11.48
CA LEU A 73 0.97 7.65 12.91
C LEU A 73 1.97 6.80 13.70
N GLY A 74 2.44 5.69 13.12
CA GLY A 74 3.36 4.78 13.79
C GLY A 74 2.68 3.91 14.84
N ARG A 75 1.35 3.75 14.76
CA ARG A 75 0.55 2.99 15.73
C ARG A 75 -0.08 1.80 15.04
N PHE A 76 0.09 0.60 15.63
CA PHE A 76 -0.33 -0.66 15.01
C PHE A 76 0.23 -0.83 13.58
N VAL A 77 1.49 -0.43 13.37
CA VAL A 77 2.14 -0.44 12.04
C VAL A 77 2.11 -1.83 11.41
N TRP A 78 2.28 -2.89 12.20
CA TRP A 78 2.20 -4.27 11.70
C TRP A 78 0.83 -4.59 11.07
N LEU A 79 -0.26 -4.09 11.67
CA LEU A 79 -1.62 -4.31 11.20
C LEU A 79 -1.88 -3.47 9.95
N GLY A 80 -1.51 -2.19 9.97
CA GLY A 80 -1.69 -1.29 8.83
C GLY A 80 -0.87 -1.73 7.61
N ALA A 81 0.42 -1.98 7.79
CA ALA A 81 1.31 -2.44 6.73
C ALA A 81 0.92 -3.84 6.24
N GLY A 82 0.51 -4.74 7.14
CA GLY A 82 0.02 -6.07 6.79
C GLY A 82 -1.25 -6.02 5.95
N ALA A 83 -2.25 -5.24 6.36
CA ALA A 83 -3.49 -5.06 5.63
C ALA A 83 -3.26 -4.45 4.24
N LEU A 84 -2.46 -3.38 4.15
CA LEU A 84 -2.10 -2.76 2.88
C LEU A 84 -1.30 -3.72 1.97
N GLY A 85 -0.40 -4.51 2.55
CA GLY A 85 0.40 -5.51 1.81
C GLY A 85 -0.47 -6.62 1.22
N VAL A 86 -1.37 -7.20 2.03
CA VAL A 86 -2.33 -8.22 1.58
C VAL A 86 -3.26 -7.66 0.52
N PHE A 87 -3.78 -6.45 0.73
CA PHE A 87 -4.60 -5.75 -0.27
C PHE A 87 -3.85 -5.58 -1.60
N THR A 88 -2.60 -5.10 -1.55
CA THR A 88 -1.77 -4.89 -2.75
C THR A 88 -1.55 -6.19 -3.48
N LEU A 89 -1.22 -7.27 -2.76
CA LEU A 89 -1.02 -8.59 -3.36
C LEU A 89 -2.29 -9.08 -4.05
N ALA A 90 -3.44 -9.03 -3.36
CA ALA A 90 -4.72 -9.44 -3.91
C ALA A 90 -5.10 -8.62 -5.16
N ALA A 91 -4.99 -7.29 -5.07
CA ALA A 91 -5.28 -6.39 -6.19
C ALA A 91 -4.39 -6.69 -7.41
N THR A 92 -3.10 -6.93 -7.19
CA THR A 92 -2.14 -7.23 -8.27
C THR A 92 -2.45 -8.57 -8.93
N LEU A 93 -2.76 -9.61 -8.15
CA LEU A 93 -3.10 -10.93 -8.68
C LEU A 93 -4.42 -10.92 -9.49
N LEU A 94 -5.38 -10.09 -9.08
CA LEU A 94 -6.67 -9.95 -9.75
C LEU A 94 -6.59 -9.09 -11.01
N ALA A 95 -5.87 -7.97 -10.96
CA ALA A 95 -5.87 -6.96 -12.02
C ALA A 95 -4.71 -7.08 -13.01
N HIS A 96 -3.56 -7.64 -12.61
CA HIS A 96 -2.30 -7.56 -13.35
C HIS A 96 -1.60 -8.92 -13.49
N GLY A 97 -2.37 -9.94 -13.86
CA GLY A 97 -1.81 -11.24 -14.21
C GLY A 97 -1.03 -11.16 -15.53
N PHE A 98 0.24 -10.74 -15.47
CA PHE A 98 1.11 -10.64 -16.65
C PHE A 98 1.20 -11.97 -17.42
N TRP A 99 1.01 -13.10 -16.73
CA TRP A 99 0.91 -14.46 -17.28
C TRP A 99 -0.27 -14.68 -18.24
N ARG A 100 -1.19 -13.71 -18.38
CA ARG A 100 -2.32 -13.72 -19.32
C ARG A 100 -2.27 -12.58 -20.34
N ALA A 101 -1.24 -11.72 -20.30
CA ALA A 101 -1.17 -10.54 -21.15
C ALA A 101 -0.63 -10.88 -22.57
N PRO A 102 -1.17 -10.24 -23.63
CA PRO A 102 -0.57 -10.30 -24.97
C PRO A 102 0.89 -9.80 -24.96
N THR A 103 1.72 -10.31 -25.87
CA THR A 103 3.18 -10.04 -25.90
C THR A 103 3.56 -8.56 -25.91
N ALA A 104 2.75 -7.70 -26.56
CA ALA A 104 2.98 -6.26 -26.59
C ALA A 104 2.81 -5.56 -25.23
N GLU A 105 2.05 -6.17 -24.32
CA GLU A 105 1.65 -5.59 -23.03
C GLU A 105 2.31 -6.31 -21.83
N ALA A 106 2.85 -7.51 -22.07
CA ALA A 106 3.48 -8.36 -21.05
C ALA A 106 4.62 -7.65 -20.29
N ALA A 107 5.45 -6.86 -20.98
CA ALA A 107 6.54 -6.12 -20.33
C ALA A 107 6.01 -5.05 -19.34
N ARG A 108 4.96 -4.31 -19.73
CA ARG A 108 4.36 -3.27 -18.87
C ARG A 108 3.65 -3.88 -17.66
N GLN A 109 2.91 -4.97 -17.86
CA GLN A 109 2.26 -5.70 -16.76
C GLN A 109 3.28 -6.29 -15.78
N THR A 110 4.40 -6.82 -16.30
CA THR A 110 5.48 -7.35 -15.45
C THR A 110 6.12 -6.25 -14.63
N ALA A 111 6.39 -5.08 -15.22
CA ALA A 111 6.93 -3.93 -14.49
C ALA A 111 5.99 -3.49 -13.36
N THR A 112 4.70 -3.34 -13.66
CA THR A 112 3.67 -2.97 -12.66
C THR A 112 3.59 -4.00 -11.53
N PHE A 113 3.64 -5.29 -11.86
CA PHE A 113 3.67 -6.37 -10.86
C PHE A 113 4.89 -6.23 -9.93
N LEU A 114 6.09 -6.04 -10.49
CA LEU A 114 7.31 -5.89 -9.70
C LEU A 114 7.32 -4.63 -8.84
N GLU A 115 6.75 -3.52 -9.31
CA GLU A 115 6.55 -2.30 -8.51
C GLU A 115 5.68 -2.57 -7.28
N HIS A 116 4.58 -3.31 -7.45
CA HIS A 116 3.71 -3.70 -6.33
C HIS A 116 4.39 -4.67 -5.36
N ILE A 117 5.20 -5.63 -5.85
CA ILE A 117 6.01 -6.49 -4.97
C ILE A 117 7.03 -5.66 -4.18
N GLY A 118 7.69 -4.68 -4.83
CA GLY A 118 8.58 -3.74 -4.16
C GLY A 118 7.87 -2.93 -3.07
N LEU A 119 6.65 -2.46 -3.35
CA LEU A 119 5.82 -1.73 -2.39
C LEU A 119 5.45 -2.58 -1.17
N ILE A 120 5.06 -3.85 -1.39
CA ILE A 120 4.81 -4.82 -0.31
C ILE A 120 6.09 -5.01 0.53
N GLY A 121 7.25 -5.16 -0.10
CA GLY A 121 8.54 -5.23 0.59
C GLY A 121 8.81 -4.00 1.47
N GLY A 122 8.52 -2.79 0.96
CA GLY A 122 8.61 -1.55 1.72
C GLY A 122 7.70 -1.52 2.95
N LEU A 123 6.45 -1.97 2.81
CA LEU A 123 5.50 -2.10 3.91
C LEU A 123 5.97 -3.10 4.97
N LEU A 124 6.49 -4.26 4.55
CA LEU A 124 7.06 -5.26 5.46
C LEU A 124 8.26 -4.70 6.23
N LEU A 125 9.17 -3.99 5.55
CA LEU A 125 10.30 -3.32 6.21
C LEU A 125 9.82 -2.28 7.22
N ALA A 126 8.78 -1.50 6.90
CA ALA A 126 8.19 -0.53 7.83
C ALA A 126 7.63 -1.22 9.09
N ALA A 127 6.94 -2.35 8.94
CA ALA A 127 6.46 -3.16 10.06
C ALA A 127 7.60 -3.71 10.93
N ILE A 128 8.63 -4.29 10.31
CA ILE A 128 9.82 -4.82 11.01
C ILE A 128 10.53 -3.72 11.80
N LEU A 129 10.72 -2.55 11.19
CA LEU A 129 11.40 -1.42 11.84
C LEU A 129 10.58 -0.83 12.98
N ALA A 130 9.24 -0.80 12.87
CA ALA A 130 8.36 -0.36 13.95
C ALA A 130 8.40 -1.32 15.15
N GLU A 131 8.40 -2.63 14.89
CA GLU A 131 8.48 -3.65 15.95
C GLU A 131 9.80 -3.52 16.74
N ARG A 132 10.93 -3.33 16.03
CA ARG A 132 12.25 -3.14 16.67
C ARG A 132 12.34 -1.91 17.58
N ARG A 133 11.45 -0.92 17.42
CA ARG A 133 11.42 0.29 18.25
C ARG A 133 10.55 0.14 19.49
N THR A 134 9.74 -0.92 19.58
CA THR A 134 8.86 -1.17 20.72
C THR A 134 9.65 -1.98 21.77
N PRO A 135 10.01 -1.41 22.94
CA PRO A 135 10.62 -2.19 24.00
C PRO A 135 9.63 -3.27 24.47
N ARG A 136 10.10 -4.51 24.58
CA ARG A 136 9.35 -5.62 25.19
C ARG A 136 9.44 -5.58 26.70
#